data_AF-A0A7V7CRT7-F1
#
_entry.id   AF-A0A7V7CRT7-F1
#
_cell.length_a   1.000
_cell.length_b   1.000
_cell.length_c   1.000
_cell.angle_alpha   90.00
_cell.angle_beta   90.00
_cell.angle_gamma   90.00
#
_symmetry.space_group_name_H-M   'P 1'
#
loop_
_entity.id
_entity.type
_entity.pdbx_description
1 polymer ?
#
loop_
_entity_poly.entity_id
_entity_poly.type
_entity_poly.pdbx_seq_one_letter_code
_entity_poly.pdbx_strand_id
1 'polypeptide(L)'
;MVDTAYTAHCEHGHVVIEMESGVIIRFPITGNRRLTDGTKEQLNNIEISPYGLHWPDLDEDLSFRGLLAGDYGQYAGSRTSRCSGRANC
;
A
#
# COMPACT_ATOMS: atom_id res chain seq x y z
N MET A 1 -8.12 16.38 9.57
CA MET A 1 -8.64 16.39 8.19
C MET A 1 -7.99 15.19 7.55
N VAL A 2 -8.78 14.15 7.25
CA VAL A 2 -8.28 12.95 6.58
C VAL A 2 -8.38 13.19 5.08
N ASP A 3 -7.30 12.89 4.37
CA ASP A 3 -7.28 12.95 2.91
C ASP A 3 -8.22 11.87 2.36
N THR A 4 -9.15 12.25 1.50
CA THR A 4 -10.01 11.29 0.80
C THR A 4 -9.29 10.89 -0.50
N ALA A 5 -9.13 9.59 -0.74
CA ALA A 5 -8.71 9.12 -2.06
C ALA A 5 -9.87 9.27 -3.05
N TYR A 6 -9.60 9.65 -4.30
CA TYR A 6 -10.65 9.76 -5.32
C TYR A 6 -10.49 8.72 -6.44
N THR A 7 -9.30 8.16 -6.60
CA THR A 7 -9.02 7.12 -7.60
C THR A 7 -7.99 6.15 -7.05
N ALA A 8 -8.20 4.87 -7.36
CA ALA A 8 -7.26 3.81 -7.09
C ALA A 8 -7.32 2.83 -8.27
N HIS A 9 -6.17 2.51 -8.85
CA HIS A 9 -6.07 1.59 -9.98
C HIS A 9 -4.82 0.73 -9.84
N CYS A 10 -4.88 -0.47 -10.41
CA CYS A 10 -3.74 -1.38 -10.46
C CYS A 10 -3.16 -1.42 -11.89
N GLU A 11 -1.90 -1.04 -12.04
CA GLU A 11 -1.17 -1.06 -13.32
C GLU A 11 0.16 -1.80 -13.18
N HIS A 12 0.48 -2.70 -14.10
CA HIS A 12 1.77 -3.42 -14.16
C HIS A 12 2.22 -4.13 -12.86
N GLY A 13 1.28 -4.49 -11.96
CA GLY A 13 1.62 -5.08 -10.66
C GLY A 13 2.00 -4.04 -9.59
N HIS A 14 1.54 -2.81 -9.77
CA HIS A 14 1.61 -1.74 -8.80
C HIS A 14 0.20 -1.19 -8.57
N VAL A 15 -0.16 -0.97 -7.31
CA VAL A 15 -1.35 -0.20 -6.95
C VAL A 15 -0.96 1.27 -6.88
N VAL A 16 -1.71 2.11 -7.60
CA VAL A 16 -1.57 3.56 -7.60
C VAL A 16 -2.84 4.15 -7.04
N ILE A 17 -2.71 4.99 -6.02
CA ILE A 17 -3.81 5.68 -5.35
C ILE A 17 -3.52 7.18 -5.41
N GLU A 18 -4.51 7.96 -5.85
CA GLU A 18 -4.41 9.41 -5.87
C GLU A 18 -5.42 10.01 -4.88
N MET A 19 -4.89 10.88 -4.01
CA MET A 19 -5.65 11.55 -2.96
C MET A 19 -5.99 12.99 -3.34
N GLU A 20 -7.08 13.51 -2.79
CA GLU A 20 -7.58 14.85 -3.11
C GLU A 20 -6.59 15.96 -2.74
N SER A 21 -5.77 15.79 -1.71
CA SER A 21 -4.70 16.75 -1.40
C SER A 21 -3.51 16.68 -2.35
N GLY A 22 -3.58 15.86 -3.42
CA GLY A 22 -2.54 15.73 -4.43
C GLY A 22 -1.41 14.78 -4.03
N VAL A 23 -1.60 13.97 -2.99
CA VAL A 23 -0.64 12.93 -2.61
C VAL A 23 -0.92 11.68 -3.43
N ILE A 24 0.12 11.14 -4.06
CA ILE A 24 0.05 9.91 -4.86
C ILE A 24 0.83 8.83 -4.13
N ILE A 25 0.14 7.72 -3.83
CA ILE A 25 0.72 6.56 -3.15
C ILE A 25 0.86 5.44 -4.17
N ARG A 26 2.07 4.91 -4.32
CA ARG A 26 2.34 3.77 -5.20
C ARG A 26 3.05 2.66 -4.43
N PHE A 27 2.56 1.43 -4.55
CA PHE A 27 3.24 0.27 -3.96
C PHE A 27 3.08 -0.99 -4.82
N PRO A 28 4.08 -1.89 -4.83
CA PRO A 28 3.98 -3.16 -5.54
C PRO A 28 3.03 -4.14 -4.83
N ILE A 29 2.15 -4.81 -5.58
CA ILE A 29 1.29 -5.89 -5.02
C ILE A 29 2.08 -7.08 -4.51
N THR A 30 3.28 -7.31 -5.05
CA THR A 30 4.22 -8.35 -4.57
C THR A 30 4.61 -8.17 -3.10
N GLY A 31 4.40 -6.97 -2.56
CA GLY A 31 4.62 -6.66 -1.15
C GLY A 31 3.56 -7.21 -0.21
N ASN A 32 2.48 -7.85 -0.69
CA ASN A 32 1.45 -8.39 0.20
C ASN A 32 0.89 -9.69 -0.37
N ARG A 33 0.98 -10.77 0.40
CA ARG A 33 0.55 -12.12 -0.01
C ARG A 33 -0.92 -12.17 -0.42
N ARG A 34 -1.80 -11.40 0.21
CA ARG A 34 -3.22 -11.35 -0.15
C ARG A 34 -3.43 -10.62 -1.47
N LEU A 35 -2.84 -9.44 -1.63
CA LEU A 35 -2.86 -8.69 -2.89
C LEU A 35 -2.16 -9.45 -4.05
N THR A 36 -1.22 -10.34 -3.76
CA THR A 36 -0.56 -11.21 -4.76
C THR A 36 -1.46 -12.37 -5.20
N ASP A 37 -2.35 -12.84 -4.32
CA ASP A 37 -3.35 -13.87 -4.63
C ASP A 37 -4.54 -13.29 -5.42
N GLY A 38 -4.81 -11.99 -5.23
CA GLY A 38 -5.83 -11.23 -5.93
C GLY A 38 -5.59 -11.10 -7.44
N THR A 39 -6.65 -11.34 -8.22
CA THR A 39 -6.63 -11.03 -9.65
C THR A 39 -6.68 -9.52 -9.89
N LYS A 40 -6.24 -9.08 -11.08
CA LYS A 40 -6.26 -7.67 -11.47
C LYS A 40 -7.65 -7.04 -11.36
N GLU A 41 -8.70 -7.81 -11.60
CA GLU A 41 -10.09 -7.35 -11.50
C GLU A 41 -10.45 -7.03 -10.05
N GLN A 42 -10.08 -7.91 -9.12
CA GLN A 42 -10.28 -7.71 -7.67
C GLN A 42 -9.44 -6.56 -7.13
N LEU A 43 -8.21 -6.42 -7.63
CA LEU A 43 -7.32 -5.31 -7.29
C LEU A 43 -7.83 -3.96 -7.81
N ASN A 44 -8.63 -3.94 -8.88
CA ASN A 44 -9.29 -2.73 -9.36
C ASN A 44 -10.64 -2.49 -8.66
N ASN A 45 -11.20 -3.50 -7.99
CA ASN A 45 -12.41 -3.39 -7.17
C ASN A 45 -12.07 -2.82 -5.78
N ILE A 46 -11.56 -1.60 -5.75
CA ILE A 46 -11.16 -0.90 -4.51
C ILE A 46 -12.30 0.00 -4.06
N GLU A 47 -12.76 -0.20 -2.83
CA GLU A 47 -13.67 0.72 -2.16
C GLU A 47 -12.88 1.78 -1.39
N ILE A 48 -13.08 3.03 -1.81
CA ILE A 48 -12.41 4.16 -1.17
C ILE A 48 -13.29 4.67 -0.02
N SER A 49 -12.72 4.67 1.17
CA SER A 49 -13.35 5.18 2.39
C SER A 49 -12.64 6.46 2.86
N PRO A 50 -13.33 7.34 3.60
CA PRO A 50 -12.70 8.54 4.16
C PRO A 50 -11.57 8.24 5.18
N TYR A 51 -11.50 7.01 5.69
CA TYR A 51 -10.47 6.58 6.65
C TYR A 51 -9.39 5.68 6.02
N GLY A 52 -9.59 5.20 4.80
CA GLY A 52 -8.70 4.24 4.16
C GLY A 52 -9.27 3.62 2.89
N LEU A 53 -8.66 2.52 2.46
CA LEU A 53 -9.04 1.72 1.30
C LEU A 53 -9.51 0.36 1.78
N HIS A 54 -10.51 -0.19 1.12
CA HIS A 54 -11.06 -1.50 1.40
C HIS A 54 -11.15 -2.31 0.11
N TRP A 55 -10.62 -3.53 0.12
CA TRP A 55 -10.80 -4.49 -0.95
C TRP A 55 -11.80 -5.56 -0.49
N PRO A 56 -13.08 -5.47 -0.90
CA PRO A 56 -14.11 -6.43 -0.49
C PRO A 56 -13.84 -7.85 -1.01
N ASP A 57 -13.21 -7.97 -2.19
CA ASP A 57 -12.84 -9.26 -2.79
C ASP A 57 -11.68 -9.98 -2.08
N LEU A 58 -10.79 -9.20 -1.47
CA LEU A 58 -9.57 -9.70 -0.83
C LEU A 58 -9.68 -9.74 0.69
N ASP A 59 -10.78 -9.20 1.24
CA ASP A 59 -11.00 -9.01 2.68
C ASP A 59 -9.80 -8.30 3.34
N GLU A 60 -9.31 -7.27 2.66
CA GLU A 60 -8.14 -6.50 3.08
C GLU A 60 -8.51 -5.02 3.22
N ASP A 61 -8.13 -4.42 4.34
CA ASP A 61 -8.28 -3.00 4.60
C ASP A 61 -6.91 -2.32 4.81
N LEU A 62 -6.74 -1.15 4.19
CA LEU A 62 -5.56 -0.30 4.38
C LEU A 62 -5.99 1.06 4.87
N SER A 63 -5.57 1.42 6.07
CA SER A 63 -5.80 2.77 6.61
C SER A 63 -4.80 3.77 6.03
N PHE A 64 -5.21 5.01 5.79
CA PHE A 64 -4.28 6.09 5.38
C PHE A 64 -3.13 6.28 6.38
N ARG A 65 -3.40 6.06 7.68
CA ARG A 65 -2.38 6.04 8.74
C ARG A 65 -1.31 4.97 8.49
N GLY A 66 -1.69 3.78 8.06
CA GLY A 66 -0.76 2.70 7.71
C GLY A 66 0.06 3.07 6.47
N LEU A 67 -0.60 3.56 5.42
CA LEU A 67 0.08 4.00 4.19
C LEU A 67 1.12 5.10 4.45
N LEU A 68 0.80 6.08 5.31
CA LEU A 68 1.73 7.16 5.72
C LEU A 68 2.87 6.64 6.62
N ALA A 69 2.63 5.59 7.39
CA ALA A 69 3.65 4.93 8.20
C ALA A 69 4.55 3.98 7.38
N GLY A 70 4.22 3.74 6.11
CA GLY A 70 4.89 2.75 5.26
C GLY A 70 4.46 1.31 5.56
N ASP A 71 3.34 1.14 6.26
CA ASP A 71 2.75 -0.15 6.60
C ASP A 71 1.61 -0.47 5.62
N TYR A 72 1.96 -1.21 4.56
CA TYR A 72 1.05 -1.59 3.47
C TYR A 72 0.42 -2.98 3.69
N GLY A 73 0.24 -3.37 4.96
CA GLY A 73 -0.41 -4.63 5.28
C GLY A 73 0.40 -5.88 4.96
N GLN A 74 1.74 -5.80 4.89
CA GLN A 74 2.73 -6.82 5.36
C GLN A 74 4.07 -6.74 4.61
N TYR A 75 5.07 -6.05 5.17
CA TYR A 75 6.44 -6.57 5.28
C TYR A 75 7.18 -5.83 6.40
N ALA A 76 7.65 -6.57 7.41
CA ALA A 76 8.77 -6.23 8.28
C ALA A 76 10.11 -6.15 7.50
N GLY A 77 10.11 -5.51 6.31
CA GLY A 77 11.05 -5.82 5.25
C GLY A 77 11.59 -4.66 4.44
N SER A 78 11.27 -3.39 4.74
CA SER A 78 12.21 -2.31 4.40
C SER A 78 13.26 -2.26 5.51
N ARG A 79 14.28 -3.10 5.37
CA ARG A 79 15.55 -2.94 6.06
C ARG A 79 16.09 -1.55 5.74
N THR A 80 15.70 -0.56 6.53
CA THR A 80 16.49 0.64 6.73
C THR A 80 17.84 0.16 7.25
N SER A 81 18.81 0.15 6.36
CA SER A 81 20.23 0.38 6.63
C SER A 81 20.74 -0.15 7.96
N ARG A 82 20.97 -1.47 8.06
CA ARG A 82 22.05 -1.95 8.94
C ARG A 82 23.36 -1.77 8.19
N CYS A 83 23.98 -0.61 8.37
CA CYS A 83 25.42 -0.49 8.25
C CYS A 83 26.05 -1.38 9.34
N SER A 84 26.31 -2.65 9.02
CA SER A 84 27.31 -3.43 9.75
C SER A 84 28.69 -2.89 9.35
N GLY A 85 29.07 -1.77 9.98
CA GLY A 85 30.45 -1.32 9.99
C GLY A 85 31.29 -2.33 10.77
N ARG A 86 31.89 -3.28 10.05
CA ARG A 86 33.14 -3.88 10.47
C ARG A 86 34.20 -2.79 10.39
N ALA A 87 34.61 -2.25 11.53
CA ALA A 87 35.87 -1.54 11.66
C ALA A 87 36.51 -1.99 12.98
N ASN A 88 37.62 -2.68 12.82
CA ASN A 88 38.52 -3.23 13.82
C ASN A 88 39.08 -2.10 14.72
N CYS A 89 38.99 -2.25 16.04
CA CYS A 89 39.83 -1.59 17.06
C CYS A 89 39.92 -2.55 18.27
#